data_AF-R5IU08-F1
#
_entry.id   AF-R5IU08-F1
#
_cell.length_a   1.000
_cell.length_b   1.000
_cell.length_c   1.000
_cell.angle_alpha   90.00
_cell.angle_beta   90.00
_cell.angle_gamma   90.00
#
_symmetry.space_group_name_H-M   'P 1'
#
loop_
_entity.id
_entity.type
_entity.pdbx_description
1 polymer ?
#
loop_
_entity_poly.entity_id
_entity_poly.type
_entity_poly.pdbx_seq_one_letter_code
_entity_poly.pdbx_strand_id
1 'polypeptide(L)'
;MYACDYLENGVLNVLRGVTFAAPAKVYLALYLNDPGEDGASGTEVSYAGYKRIEIDFSSPAETNGGIGVQNLEDITFPTPVTAAGTITHVGILDSLAGGNMLCRGELVEPLVIGADEPPVFLAGDVLFYLTGNLSRAWKTKVLNILRGQSIQGIAPYFSLWNGSPEAGGSELSGDNYARAALTFGAPAEQTSGQIIARNSVATAFNRPSTAWGTWTHSAIYSASSSGEPVYIKALVESVEIKKGYMPTIAEAAIEVGIN
;
A
#
# COMPACT_ATOMS: atom_id res chain seq x y z
N MET A 1 10.16 -4.86 -3.77
CA MET A 1 9.62 -3.91 -4.77
C MET A 1 9.04 -2.70 -4.04
N TYR A 2 8.87 -1.58 -4.73
CA TYR A 2 8.27 -0.33 -4.27
C TYR A 2 6.98 -0.06 -5.07
N ALA A 3 5.95 0.46 -4.41
CA ALA A 3 4.71 0.86 -5.07
C ALA A 3 4.96 2.06 -5.98
N CYS A 4 4.32 2.09 -7.15
CA CYS A 4 4.35 3.23 -8.06
C CYS A 4 3.13 4.12 -7.85
N ASP A 5 3.19 5.36 -8.36
CA ASP A 5 2.19 6.41 -8.17
C ASP A 5 0.76 5.94 -8.42
N TYR A 6 0.55 5.09 -9.42
CA TYR A 6 -0.77 4.57 -9.75
C TYR A 6 -1.37 3.71 -8.62
N LEU A 7 -0.57 2.81 -8.04
CA LEU A 7 -0.99 2.00 -6.90
C LEU A 7 -1.18 2.86 -5.65
N GLU A 8 -0.25 3.79 -5.38
CA GLU A 8 -0.33 4.69 -4.23
C GLU A 8 -1.60 5.55 -4.29
N ASN A 9 -1.83 6.23 -5.41
CA ASN A 9 -3.01 7.05 -5.61
C ASN A 9 -4.30 6.22 -5.53
N GLY A 10 -4.33 5.04 -6.15
CA GLY A 10 -5.49 4.15 -6.12
C GLY A 10 -5.89 3.80 -4.68
N VAL A 11 -4.93 3.31 -3.89
CA VAL A 11 -5.15 2.92 -2.49
C VAL A 11 -5.52 4.11 -1.62
N LEU A 12 -4.85 5.25 -1.77
CA LEU A 12 -5.11 6.42 -0.93
C LEU A 12 -6.46 7.08 -1.26
N ASN A 13 -6.93 7.01 -2.51
CA ASN A 13 -8.27 7.47 -2.88
C ASN A 13 -9.40 6.62 -2.28
N VAL A 14 -9.12 5.40 -1.81
CA VAL A 14 -10.10 4.59 -1.05
C VAL A 14 -10.55 5.30 0.23
N LEU A 15 -9.65 6.06 0.88
CA LEU A 15 -9.97 6.89 2.06
C LEU A 15 -10.98 8.01 1.75
N ARG A 16 -11.21 8.29 0.46
CA ARG A 16 -12.13 9.32 -0.03
C ARG A 16 -13.42 8.71 -0.61
N GLY A 17 -13.68 7.44 -0.33
CA GLY A 17 -14.85 6.73 -0.85
C GLY A 17 -14.75 6.31 -2.32
N VAL A 18 -13.57 6.39 -2.94
CA VAL A 18 -13.37 5.96 -4.32
C VAL A 18 -12.93 4.50 -4.35
N THR A 19 -13.68 3.64 -5.04
CA THR A 19 -13.29 2.24 -5.23
C THR A 19 -12.05 2.15 -6.13
N PHE A 20 -11.03 1.42 -5.66
CA PHE A 20 -9.87 1.09 -6.47
C PHE A 20 -10.08 -0.29 -7.11
N ALA A 21 -10.32 -0.27 -8.42
CA ALA A 21 -10.53 -1.48 -9.21
C ALA A 21 -9.21 -2.22 -9.42
N ALA A 22 -9.18 -3.48 -9.03
CA ALA A 22 -8.03 -4.35 -9.30
C ALA A 22 -8.01 -4.77 -10.77
N PRO A 23 -6.83 -4.84 -11.40
CA PRO A 23 -6.71 -5.40 -12.73
C PRO A 23 -7.00 -6.91 -12.71
N ALA A 24 -7.57 -7.42 -13.80
CA ALA A 24 -7.90 -8.84 -13.91
C ALA A 24 -6.64 -9.74 -13.96
N LYS A 25 -5.53 -9.18 -14.47
CA LYS A 25 -4.24 -9.82 -14.63
C LYS A 25 -3.15 -8.78 -14.40
N VAL A 26 -1.99 -9.23 -13.94
CA VAL A 26 -0.79 -8.41 -13.83
C VAL A 26 0.35 -9.09 -14.57
N TYR A 27 1.32 -8.28 -15.02
CA TYR A 27 2.38 -8.73 -15.91
C TYR A 27 3.74 -8.25 -15.42
N LEU A 28 4.72 -9.14 -15.38
CA LEU A 28 6.12 -8.84 -15.15
C LEU A 28 6.77 -8.35 -16.44
N ALA A 29 7.44 -7.21 -16.36
CA ALA A 29 8.21 -6.58 -17.44
C ALA A 29 9.66 -6.33 -17.02
N LEU A 30 10.57 -6.33 -18.00
CA LEU A 30 12.00 -6.14 -17.79
C LEU A 30 12.46 -4.76 -18.28
N TYR A 31 13.27 -4.07 -17.49
CA TYR A 31 13.72 -2.71 -17.76
C TYR A 31 15.24 -2.57 -17.71
N LEU A 32 15.77 -1.82 -18.68
CA LEU A 32 17.21 -1.52 -18.81
C LEU A 32 17.69 -0.48 -17.79
N ASN A 33 16.77 0.34 -17.28
CA ASN A 33 17.01 1.41 -16.30
C ASN A 33 15.74 1.62 -15.44
N ASP A 34 15.85 2.44 -14.40
CA ASP A 34 14.76 2.66 -13.45
C ASP A 34 13.50 3.23 -14.13
N PRO A 35 12.33 2.56 -14.03
CA PRO A 35 11.04 3.09 -14.45
C PRO A 35 10.59 4.38 -13.78
N GLY A 36 11.13 4.71 -12.61
CA GLY A 36 10.65 5.82 -11.77
C GLY A 36 9.31 5.54 -11.09
N GLU A 37 8.90 6.41 -10.18
CA GLU A 37 7.62 6.26 -9.44
C GLU A 37 6.40 6.37 -10.35
N ASP A 38 6.50 7.14 -11.44
CA ASP A 38 5.45 7.25 -12.46
C ASP A 38 5.34 6.01 -13.36
N GLY A 39 6.34 5.11 -13.30
CA GLY A 39 6.44 3.92 -14.13
C GLY A 39 6.66 4.19 -15.62
N ALA A 40 7.01 5.42 -16.01
CA ALA A 40 7.10 5.88 -17.38
C ALA A 40 8.50 6.36 -17.79
N SER A 41 9.39 6.58 -16.82
CA SER A 41 10.75 7.10 -17.06
C SER A 41 11.72 6.05 -17.60
N GLY A 42 11.39 4.77 -17.46
CA GLY A 42 12.26 3.65 -17.80
C GLY A 42 12.14 3.15 -19.24
N THR A 43 13.19 2.47 -19.70
CA THR A 43 13.21 1.77 -21.00
C THR A 43 12.93 0.29 -20.80
N GLU A 44 11.72 -0.14 -21.17
CA GLU A 44 11.36 -1.56 -21.23
C GLU A 44 12.19 -2.25 -22.33
N VAL A 45 12.71 -3.45 -22.05
CA VAL A 45 13.53 -4.20 -23.00
C VAL A 45 12.75 -4.54 -24.27
N SER A 46 13.44 -4.60 -25.41
CA SER A 46 12.84 -5.01 -26.67
C SER A 46 13.78 -5.95 -27.42
N TYR A 47 13.27 -7.12 -27.79
CA TYR A 47 13.92 -8.06 -28.69
C TYR A 47 12.85 -8.91 -29.41
N ALA A 48 13.24 -9.60 -30.48
CA ALA A 48 12.31 -10.42 -31.25
C ALA A 48 11.66 -11.50 -30.36
N GLY A 49 10.33 -11.44 -30.23
CA GLY A 49 9.56 -12.37 -29.41
C GLY A 49 9.34 -11.94 -27.95
N TYR A 50 9.98 -10.85 -27.49
CA TYR A 50 9.73 -10.31 -26.15
C TYR A 50 8.25 -9.96 -25.95
N LYS A 51 7.73 -10.32 -24.78
CA LYS A 51 6.44 -9.91 -24.25
C LYS A 51 6.52 -9.95 -22.73
N ARG A 52 5.72 -9.12 -22.06
CA ARG A 52 5.52 -9.22 -20.61
C ARG A 52 4.91 -10.57 -20.28
N ILE A 53 5.25 -11.11 -19.11
CA ILE A 53 4.75 -12.42 -18.68
C ILE A 53 3.70 -12.22 -17.59
N GLU A 54 2.53 -12.83 -17.79
CA GLU A 54 1.49 -12.86 -16.77
C GLU A 54 2.03 -13.54 -15.52
N ILE A 55 1.81 -12.92 -14.36
CA ILE A 55 2.34 -13.37 -13.08
C ILE A 55 1.18 -13.60 -12.10
N ASP A 56 1.14 -14.80 -11.53
CA ASP A 56 0.26 -15.13 -10.43
C ASP A 56 1.01 -15.01 -9.10
N PHE A 57 0.44 -14.22 -8.20
CA PHE A 57 1.00 -13.98 -6.87
C PHE A 57 0.40 -14.90 -5.80
N SER A 58 1.24 -15.27 -4.83
CA SER A 58 0.83 -15.97 -3.62
C SER A 58 -0.25 -15.20 -2.85
N SER A 59 -1.01 -15.91 -2.01
CA SER A 59 -1.85 -15.21 -1.01
C SER A 59 -0.97 -14.35 -0.10
N PRO A 60 -1.42 -13.15 0.31
CA PRO A 60 -0.67 -12.31 1.23
C PRO A 60 -0.36 -13.04 2.54
N ALA A 61 0.91 -12.99 2.96
CA ALA A 61 1.39 -13.65 4.17
C ALA A 61 2.45 -12.80 4.88
N GLU A 62 2.77 -13.12 6.13
CA GLU A 62 3.83 -12.42 6.87
C GLU A 62 5.17 -12.54 6.14
N THR A 63 5.85 -11.41 5.98
CA THR A 63 7.16 -11.33 5.33
C THR A 63 7.89 -10.09 5.82
N ASN A 64 9.15 -10.24 6.24
CA ASN A 64 10.04 -9.13 6.62
C ASN A 64 9.41 -8.14 7.63
N GLY A 65 8.61 -8.62 8.59
CA GLY A 65 7.92 -7.77 9.57
C GLY A 65 6.70 -7.01 9.04
N GLY A 66 6.27 -7.32 7.81
CA GLY A 66 5.06 -6.81 7.17
C GLY A 66 4.25 -7.93 6.51
N ILE A 67 3.45 -7.58 5.49
CA ILE A 67 2.71 -8.55 4.66
C ILE A 67 3.29 -8.51 3.25
N GLY A 68 3.49 -9.65 2.61
CA GLY A 68 4.01 -9.73 1.25
C GLY A 68 3.32 -10.75 0.36
N VAL A 69 3.55 -10.60 -0.94
CA VAL A 69 3.18 -11.53 -2.00
C VAL A 69 4.38 -11.77 -2.91
N GLN A 70 4.48 -12.98 -3.45
CA GLN A 70 5.56 -13.37 -4.35
C GLN A 70 5.06 -14.28 -5.49
N ASN A 71 5.82 -14.39 -6.58
CA ASN A 71 5.52 -15.38 -7.62
C ASN A 71 5.63 -16.81 -7.08
N LEU A 72 4.69 -17.67 -7.48
CA LEU A 72 4.61 -19.06 -6.99
C LEU A 72 5.45 -20.04 -7.82
N GLU A 73 5.71 -19.71 -9.07
CA GLU A 73 6.38 -20.57 -10.05
C GLU A 73 7.50 -19.79 -10.75
N ASP A 74 8.39 -20.52 -11.41
CA ASP A 74 9.42 -19.93 -12.25
C ASP A 74 8.79 -19.20 -13.44
N ILE A 75 9.27 -17.99 -13.71
CA ILE A 75 8.81 -17.13 -14.79
C ILE A 75 9.91 -17.10 -15.86
N THR A 76 9.63 -17.71 -17.00
CA THR A 76 10.55 -17.76 -18.15
C THR A 76 10.09 -16.81 -19.24
N PHE A 77 10.93 -15.83 -19.59
CA PHE A 77 10.69 -14.95 -20.73
C PHE A 77 11.05 -15.65 -22.05
N PRO A 78 10.48 -15.22 -23.19
CA PRO A 78 10.83 -15.75 -24.49
C PRO A 78 12.33 -15.63 -24.76
N THR A 79 12.92 -16.69 -25.31
CA THR A 79 14.36 -16.72 -25.60
C THR A 79 14.72 -15.66 -26.66
N PRO A 80 15.65 -14.75 -26.36
CA PRO A 80 16.15 -13.77 -27.33
C PRO A 80 17.04 -14.43 -28.39
N VAL A 81 16.89 -14.05 -29.67
CA VAL A 81 17.79 -14.52 -30.75
C VAL A 81 19.12 -13.75 -30.76
N THR A 82 19.15 -12.56 -30.16
CA THR A 82 20.32 -11.70 -30.05
C THR A 82 20.36 -11.09 -28.66
N ALA A 83 21.55 -10.80 -28.13
CA ALA A 83 21.69 -10.12 -26.85
C ALA A 83 20.83 -8.85 -26.76
N ALA A 84 20.17 -8.65 -25.63
CA ALA A 84 19.15 -7.60 -25.43
C ALA A 84 19.52 -6.57 -24.34
N GLY A 85 20.78 -6.57 -23.90
CA GLY A 85 21.31 -5.64 -22.91
C GLY A 85 21.29 -6.18 -21.48
N THR A 86 21.44 -5.28 -20.52
CA THR A 86 21.47 -5.60 -19.08
C THR A 86 20.21 -5.06 -18.43
N ILE A 87 19.40 -5.94 -17.87
CA ILE A 87 18.23 -5.59 -17.07
C ILE A 87 18.71 -5.19 -15.68
N THR A 88 18.26 -4.02 -15.24
CA THR A 88 18.54 -3.51 -13.89
C THR A 88 17.29 -3.46 -13.03
N HIS A 89 16.11 -3.42 -13.66
CA HIS A 89 14.83 -3.26 -12.97
C HIS A 89 13.76 -4.17 -13.55
N VAL A 90 12.76 -4.46 -12.72
CA VAL A 90 11.51 -5.11 -13.12
C VAL A 90 10.31 -4.26 -12.73
N GLY A 91 9.22 -4.38 -13.48
CA GLY A 91 7.96 -3.72 -13.18
C GLY A 91 6.78 -4.70 -13.24
N ILE A 92 5.77 -4.46 -12.40
CA ILE A 92 4.47 -5.13 -12.47
C ILE A 92 3.47 -4.17 -13.10
N LEU A 93 2.87 -4.55 -14.22
CA LEU A 93 1.93 -3.71 -14.97
C LEU A 93 0.55 -4.37 -15.06
N ASP A 94 -0.49 -3.55 -15.18
CA ASP A 94 -1.88 -3.99 -15.30
C ASP A 94 -2.30 -4.45 -16.72
N SER A 95 -1.38 -4.38 -17.69
CA SER A 95 -1.63 -4.71 -19.09
C SER A 95 -0.43 -5.39 -19.75
N LEU A 96 -0.71 -6.24 -20.75
CA LEU A 96 0.29 -6.90 -21.58
C LEU A 96 1.10 -5.89 -22.44
N ALA A 97 0.50 -4.74 -22.76
CA ALA A 97 1.15 -3.62 -23.46
C ALA A 97 0.56 -2.28 -23.01
N GLY A 98 1.40 -1.27 -22.82
CA GLY A 98 0.99 0.00 -22.20
C GLY A 98 0.54 -0.21 -20.75
N GLY A 99 -0.56 0.41 -20.35
CA GLY A 99 -1.12 0.27 -19.00
C GLY A 99 -0.37 1.06 -17.93
N ASN A 100 -0.72 0.80 -16.68
CA ASN A 100 -0.13 1.44 -15.51
C ASN A 100 0.80 0.48 -14.77
N MET A 101 1.91 1.00 -14.27
CA MET A 101 2.80 0.27 -13.38
C MET A 101 2.26 0.32 -11.95
N LEU A 102 2.16 -0.83 -11.30
CA LEU A 102 1.67 -0.98 -9.93
C LEU A 102 2.83 -0.94 -8.94
N CYS A 103 3.93 -1.62 -9.26
CA CYS A 103 5.15 -1.60 -8.45
C CYS A 103 6.38 -1.91 -9.32
N ARG A 104 7.54 -1.44 -8.85
CA ARG A 104 8.85 -1.63 -9.49
C ARG A 104 9.87 -2.19 -8.51
N GLY A 105 10.94 -2.80 -9.02
CA GLY A 105 12.04 -3.28 -8.19
C GLY A 105 13.35 -3.24 -8.94
N GLU A 106 14.39 -2.73 -8.28
CA GLU A 106 15.77 -2.92 -8.73
C GLU A 106 16.19 -4.37 -8.49
N LEU A 107 16.92 -4.95 -9.44
CA LEU A 107 17.53 -6.25 -9.28
C LEU A 107 18.79 -6.13 -8.42
N VAL A 108 18.91 -7.00 -7.42
CA VAL A 108 20.12 -7.05 -6.57
C VAL A 108 21.35 -7.33 -7.42
N GLU A 109 21.23 -8.23 -8.39
CA GLU A 109 22.24 -8.48 -9.41
C GLU A 109 21.63 -8.19 -10.79
N PRO A 110 22.18 -7.23 -11.56
CA PRO A 110 21.71 -6.96 -12.91
C PRO A 110 21.78 -8.20 -13.81
N LEU A 111 20.70 -8.45 -14.56
CA LEU A 111 20.58 -9.62 -15.42
C LEU A 111 21.01 -9.28 -16.85
N VAL A 112 22.16 -9.82 -17.28
CA VAL A 112 22.61 -9.69 -18.67
C VAL A 112 21.84 -10.67 -19.55
N ILE A 113 21.16 -10.15 -20.57
CA ILE A 113 20.42 -10.97 -21.53
C ILE A 113 21.32 -11.25 -22.75
N GLY A 114 21.88 -12.46 -22.79
CA GLY A 114 22.63 -13.00 -23.93
C GLY A 114 21.72 -13.45 -25.08
N ALA A 115 22.32 -13.93 -26.17
CA ALA A 115 21.58 -14.63 -27.23
C ALA A 115 21.31 -16.07 -26.79
N ASP A 116 20.18 -16.64 -27.22
CA ASP A 116 19.78 -18.04 -27.02
C ASP A 116 19.59 -18.48 -25.55
N GLU A 117 19.66 -17.55 -24.60
CA GLU A 117 19.45 -17.78 -23.17
C GLU A 117 18.20 -17.01 -22.67
N PRO A 118 17.14 -17.69 -22.20
CA PRO A 118 15.96 -17.00 -21.72
C PRO A 118 16.22 -16.36 -20.34
N PRO A 119 15.74 -15.12 -20.12
CA PRO A 119 15.64 -14.56 -18.77
C PRO A 119 14.68 -15.40 -17.93
N VAL A 120 15.11 -15.80 -16.73
CA VAL A 120 14.31 -16.58 -15.79
C VAL A 120 14.35 -15.94 -14.41
N PHE A 121 13.17 -15.85 -13.78
CA PHE A 121 13.00 -15.52 -12.36
C PHE A 121 12.44 -16.76 -11.68
N LEU A 122 13.10 -17.22 -10.62
CA LEU A 122 12.67 -18.40 -9.88
C LEU A 122 11.47 -18.06 -8.98
N ALA A 123 10.73 -19.09 -8.57
CA ALA A 123 9.69 -18.95 -7.56
C ALA A 123 10.21 -18.18 -6.32
N GLY A 124 9.52 -17.09 -5.95
CA GLY A 124 9.89 -16.24 -4.82
C GLY A 124 10.79 -15.04 -5.14
N ASP A 125 11.40 -14.96 -6.32
CA ASP A 125 12.30 -13.86 -6.69
C ASP A 125 11.57 -12.51 -6.81
N VAL A 126 10.32 -12.53 -7.27
CA VAL A 126 9.50 -11.33 -7.44
C VAL A 126 8.68 -11.10 -6.18
N LEU A 127 9.27 -10.41 -5.19
CA LEU A 127 8.66 -10.11 -3.90
C LEU A 127 8.22 -8.64 -3.75
N PHE A 128 6.93 -8.43 -3.48
CA PHE A 128 6.39 -7.16 -3.03
C PHE A 128 5.79 -7.30 -1.63
N TYR A 129 6.23 -6.46 -0.70
CA TYR A 129 5.75 -6.46 0.68
C TYR A 129 5.55 -5.04 1.19
N LEU A 130 4.57 -4.88 2.07
CA LEU A 130 4.19 -3.61 2.67
C LEU A 130 4.54 -3.60 4.16
N THR A 131 5.07 -2.49 4.64
CA THR A 131 5.45 -2.27 6.03
C THR A 131 4.78 -1.01 6.59
N GLY A 132 5.32 -0.46 7.68
CA GLY A 132 4.80 0.75 8.30
C GLY A 132 3.44 0.57 8.98
N ASN A 133 2.72 1.68 9.11
CA ASN A 133 1.59 1.85 10.01
C ASN A 133 0.24 1.39 9.43
N LEU A 134 0.18 0.94 8.18
CA LEU A 134 -1.02 0.27 7.68
C LEU A 134 -1.28 -1.00 8.50
N SER A 135 -2.55 -1.26 8.82
CA SER A 135 -2.94 -2.49 9.50
C SER A 135 -2.62 -3.71 8.62
N ARG A 136 -2.42 -4.88 9.22
CA ARG A 136 -2.24 -6.16 8.49
C ARG A 136 -3.44 -6.46 7.60
N ALA A 137 -4.65 -6.17 8.07
CA ALA A 137 -5.87 -6.33 7.28
C ALA A 137 -5.85 -5.44 6.03
N TRP A 138 -5.42 -4.18 6.16
CA TRP A 138 -5.38 -3.25 5.04
C TRP A 138 -4.23 -3.55 4.07
N LYS A 139 -3.03 -3.88 4.58
CA LYS A 139 -1.91 -4.37 3.76
C LYS A 139 -2.33 -5.57 2.92
N THR A 140 -3.05 -6.51 3.52
CA THR A 140 -3.59 -7.69 2.82
C THR A 140 -4.53 -7.27 1.68
N LYS A 141 -5.43 -6.30 1.90
CA LYS A 141 -6.31 -5.78 0.84
C LYS A 141 -5.53 -5.11 -0.29
N VAL A 142 -4.53 -4.29 0.04
CA VAL A 142 -3.66 -3.64 -0.96
C VAL A 142 -2.96 -4.68 -1.82
N LEU A 143 -2.34 -5.69 -1.23
CA LEU A 143 -1.62 -6.72 -1.97
C LEU A 143 -2.56 -7.60 -2.81
N ASN A 144 -3.81 -7.78 -2.39
CA ASN A 144 -4.81 -8.49 -3.17
C ASN A 144 -5.28 -7.72 -4.43
N ILE A 145 -4.92 -6.44 -4.61
CA ILE A 145 -5.08 -5.76 -5.91
C ILE A 145 -4.30 -6.50 -7.00
N LEU A 146 -3.10 -7.00 -6.70
CA LEU A 146 -2.29 -7.80 -7.64
C LEU A 146 -2.91 -9.17 -7.94
N ARG A 147 -4.01 -9.52 -7.27
CA ARG A 147 -4.71 -10.80 -7.36
C ARG A 147 -6.17 -10.61 -7.80
N GLY A 148 -6.47 -9.48 -8.46
CA GLY A 148 -7.78 -9.19 -9.02
C GLY A 148 -8.87 -8.84 -8.00
N GLN A 149 -8.51 -8.55 -6.73
CA GLN A 149 -9.49 -8.19 -5.71
C GLN A 149 -9.52 -6.68 -5.49
N SER A 150 -10.61 -6.04 -5.94
CA SER A 150 -10.80 -4.59 -5.81
C SER A 150 -11.03 -4.16 -4.36
N ILE A 151 -10.61 -2.94 -4.01
CA ILE A 151 -10.86 -2.34 -2.70
C ILE A 151 -12.00 -1.34 -2.83
N GLN A 152 -13.09 -1.58 -2.09
CA GLN A 152 -14.21 -0.64 -2.06
C GLN A 152 -13.85 0.63 -1.28
N GLY A 153 -14.30 1.77 -1.79
CA GLY A 153 -14.19 3.07 -1.10
C GLY A 153 -14.79 3.03 0.32
N ILE A 154 -14.16 3.74 1.26
CA ILE A 154 -14.61 3.79 2.66
C ILE A 154 -14.96 5.20 3.11
N ALA A 155 -15.68 5.29 4.24
CA ALA A 155 -15.81 6.51 5.03
C ALA A 155 -14.94 6.36 6.29
N PRO A 156 -13.76 7.02 6.35
CA PRO A 156 -12.82 6.80 7.44
C PRO A 156 -13.20 7.52 8.74
N TYR A 157 -12.87 6.91 9.87
CA TYR A 157 -13.10 7.46 11.21
C TYR A 157 -11.85 7.32 12.07
N PHE A 158 -11.53 8.33 12.86
CA PHE A 158 -10.47 8.29 13.85
C PHE A 158 -10.99 7.66 15.15
N SER A 159 -10.24 6.72 15.72
CA SER A 159 -10.54 6.06 16.99
C SER A 159 -9.35 6.06 17.94
N LEU A 160 -9.65 6.06 19.25
CA LEU A 160 -8.67 6.13 20.32
C LEU A 160 -8.56 4.77 21.00
N TRP A 161 -7.34 4.31 21.26
CA TRP A 161 -7.10 2.96 21.77
C TRP A 161 -6.10 2.94 22.93
N ASN A 162 -6.30 2.01 23.85
CA ASN A 162 -5.33 1.61 24.87
C ASN A 162 -4.61 0.33 24.41
N GLY A 163 -3.55 0.50 23.64
CA GLY A 163 -2.81 -0.57 22.95
C GLY A 163 -3.17 -0.65 21.47
N SER A 164 -2.36 -1.35 20.68
CA SER A 164 -2.65 -1.55 19.26
C SER A 164 -3.88 -2.45 19.07
N PRO A 165 -4.83 -2.10 18.17
CA PRO A 165 -5.95 -2.98 17.78
C PRO A 165 -5.52 -4.37 17.33
N GLU A 166 -4.30 -4.51 16.79
CA GLU A 166 -3.77 -5.79 16.29
C GLU A 166 -2.94 -6.57 17.32
N ALA A 167 -2.77 -6.01 18.52
CA ALA A 167 -1.99 -6.61 19.61
C ALA A 167 -2.78 -6.64 20.93
N GLY A 168 -4.09 -6.86 20.85
CA GLY A 168 -4.97 -7.00 22.03
C GLY A 168 -5.35 -5.69 22.73
N GLY A 169 -5.05 -4.54 22.12
CA GLY A 169 -5.51 -3.25 22.61
C GLY A 169 -7.03 -3.13 22.58
N SER A 170 -7.57 -2.23 23.40
CA SER A 170 -9.01 -1.97 23.47
C SER A 170 -9.33 -0.55 23.03
N GLU A 171 -10.39 -0.40 22.23
CA GLU A 171 -10.91 0.92 21.90
C GLU A 171 -11.40 1.60 23.18
N LEU A 172 -11.11 2.90 23.32
CA LEU A 172 -11.60 3.67 24.45
C LEU A 172 -13.12 3.74 24.41
N SER A 173 -13.73 3.89 25.59
CA SER A 173 -15.18 3.92 25.74
C SER A 173 -15.57 4.77 26.93
N GLY A 174 -16.82 5.23 26.93
CA GLY A 174 -17.39 6.06 27.99
C GLY A 174 -18.44 7.01 27.41
N ASP A 175 -19.03 7.83 28.26
CA ASP A 175 -20.15 8.68 27.88
C ASP A 175 -19.73 9.68 26.80
N ASN A 176 -20.56 9.77 25.76
CA ASN A 176 -20.34 10.55 24.54
C ASN A 176 -19.18 10.07 23.64
N TYR A 177 -18.47 8.98 23.97
CA TYR A 177 -17.45 8.46 23.04
C TYR A 177 -18.10 7.97 21.75
N ALA A 178 -17.61 8.47 20.63
CA ALA A 178 -17.87 7.95 19.30
C ALA A 178 -16.63 8.23 18.45
N ARG A 179 -16.35 7.34 17.48
CA ARG A 179 -15.26 7.59 16.52
C ARG A 179 -15.54 8.87 15.75
N ALA A 180 -14.50 9.68 15.55
CA ALA A 180 -14.65 10.97 14.90
C ALA A 180 -14.51 10.81 13.37
N ALA A 181 -15.49 11.27 12.59
CA ALA A 181 -15.45 11.18 11.14
C ALA A 181 -14.27 11.96 10.56
N LEU A 182 -13.57 11.37 9.59
CA LEU A 182 -12.47 11.99 8.88
C LEU A 182 -12.88 12.32 7.45
N THR A 183 -12.39 13.45 6.96
CA THR A 183 -12.44 13.80 5.53
C THR A 183 -11.01 13.94 5.04
N PHE A 184 -10.65 13.23 3.98
CA PHE A 184 -9.33 13.28 3.37
C PHE A 184 -9.32 14.15 2.11
N GLY A 185 -8.25 14.92 1.95
CA GLY A 185 -7.91 15.59 0.70
C GLY A 185 -7.42 14.58 -0.35
N ALA A 186 -7.27 15.05 -1.59
CA ALA A 186 -6.63 14.24 -2.63
C ALA A 186 -5.20 13.85 -2.22
N PRO A 187 -4.73 12.64 -2.59
CA PRO A 187 -3.34 12.28 -2.39
C PRO A 187 -2.42 13.28 -3.11
N ALA A 188 -1.28 13.59 -2.50
CA ALA A 188 -0.31 14.52 -3.03
C ALA A 188 1.12 13.99 -2.86
N GLU A 189 1.91 14.11 -3.91
CA GLU A 189 3.33 13.83 -3.89
C GLU A 189 4.06 14.82 -2.95
N GLN A 190 4.97 14.29 -2.14
CA GLN A 190 5.84 15.07 -1.26
C GLN A 190 7.20 15.27 -1.92
N THR A 191 8.00 16.21 -1.43
CA THR A 191 9.38 16.44 -1.92
C THR A 191 10.27 15.19 -1.86
N SER A 192 9.92 14.21 -1.02
CA SER A 192 10.60 12.91 -0.92
C SER A 192 10.21 11.92 -2.02
N GLY A 193 9.27 12.26 -2.91
CA GLY A 193 8.67 11.35 -3.91
C GLY A 193 7.52 10.50 -3.35
N GLN A 194 7.28 10.52 -2.04
CA GLN A 194 6.20 9.74 -1.42
C GLN A 194 4.84 10.39 -1.70
N ILE A 195 3.82 9.61 -2.07
CA ILE A 195 2.44 10.10 -2.11
C ILE A 195 1.76 9.85 -0.76
N ILE A 196 1.15 10.90 -0.21
CA ILE A 196 0.37 10.81 1.02
C ILE A 196 -1.00 11.47 0.90
N ALA A 197 -1.97 10.93 1.64
CA ALA A 197 -3.25 11.55 1.90
C ALA A 197 -3.26 12.17 3.30
N ARG A 198 -3.86 13.37 3.40
CA ARG A 198 -4.03 14.09 4.66
C ARG A 198 -5.49 14.39 4.96
N ASN A 199 -5.85 14.48 6.24
CA ASN A 199 -7.18 14.98 6.58
C ASN A 199 -7.29 16.45 6.16
N SER A 200 -8.32 16.79 5.38
CA SER A 200 -8.50 18.12 4.78
C SER A 200 -9.35 19.06 5.62
N VAL A 201 -9.83 18.58 6.77
CA VAL A 201 -10.63 19.37 7.72
C VAL A 201 -10.20 18.98 9.13
N ALA A 202 -10.17 19.96 10.04
CA ALA A 202 -10.00 19.69 11.45
C ALA A 202 -11.21 18.91 12.00
N THR A 203 -10.95 17.91 12.82
CA THR A 203 -11.97 17.03 13.41
C THR A 203 -11.87 17.09 14.94
N ALA A 204 -13.01 17.02 15.62
CA ALA A 204 -13.04 16.91 17.07
C ALA A 204 -13.90 15.73 17.50
N PHE A 205 -13.52 15.09 18.60
CA PHE A 205 -14.39 14.16 19.30
C PHE A 205 -15.49 14.91 20.06
N ASN A 206 -16.57 14.21 20.42
CA ASN A 206 -17.53 14.74 21.37
C ASN A 206 -16.84 15.03 22.72
N ARG A 207 -17.37 15.98 23.49
CA ARG A 207 -16.82 16.28 24.81
C ARG A 207 -17.09 15.12 25.79
N PRO A 208 -16.07 14.53 26.44
CA PRO A 208 -16.31 13.49 27.45
C PRO A 208 -17.08 14.03 28.65
N SER A 209 -18.14 13.35 29.07
CA SER A 209 -18.80 13.60 30.37
C SER A 209 -18.31 12.67 31.49
N THR A 210 -17.66 11.57 31.12
CA THR A 210 -16.90 10.67 32.00
C THR A 210 -15.47 10.53 31.49
N ALA A 211 -14.60 9.83 32.24
CA ALA A 211 -13.29 9.46 31.72
C ALA A 211 -13.43 8.34 30.68
N TRP A 212 -12.65 8.40 29.60
CA TRP A 212 -12.64 7.38 28.55
C TRP A 212 -11.48 6.39 28.65
N GLY A 213 -10.48 6.69 29.49
CA GLY A 213 -9.30 5.86 29.72
C GLY A 213 -8.01 6.47 29.15
N THR A 214 -6.97 5.64 29.02
CA THR A 214 -5.64 6.05 28.57
C THR A 214 -5.47 5.78 27.08
N TRP A 215 -5.31 6.85 26.31
CA TRP A 215 -5.02 6.82 24.89
C TRP A 215 -3.53 6.60 24.66
N THR A 216 -3.17 5.48 24.04
CA THR A 216 -1.78 5.16 23.67
C THR A 216 -1.61 4.91 22.18
N HIS A 217 -2.70 4.58 21.47
CA HIS A 217 -2.69 4.33 20.03
C HIS A 217 -3.87 5.02 19.36
N SER A 218 -3.64 5.52 18.15
CA SER A 218 -4.69 5.99 17.26
C SER A 218 -4.89 4.97 16.15
N ALA A 219 -6.13 4.82 15.70
CA ALA A 219 -6.43 4.08 14.50
C ALA A 219 -7.38 4.84 13.58
N ILE A 220 -7.21 4.66 12.28
CA ILE A 220 -8.22 4.97 11.28
C ILE A 220 -9.03 3.70 11.06
N TYR A 221 -10.34 3.78 11.17
CA TYR A 221 -11.28 2.69 10.90
C TYR A 221 -12.14 2.98 9.68
N SER A 222 -12.53 1.93 8.98
CA SER A 222 -13.34 1.99 7.76
C SER A 222 -14.82 2.35 7.96
N ALA A 223 -15.29 2.42 9.22
CA ALA A 223 -16.69 2.72 9.55
C ALA A 223 -16.84 3.35 10.95
N SER A 224 -18.00 4.00 11.18
CA SER A 224 -18.36 4.67 12.45
C SER A 224 -18.48 3.71 13.63
N SER A 225 -18.87 2.47 13.34
CA SER A 225 -18.99 1.35 14.29
C SER A 225 -18.64 0.06 13.55
N SER A 226 -18.05 -0.92 14.25
CA SER A 226 -17.49 -2.11 13.60
C SER A 226 -16.43 -1.72 12.56
N GLY A 227 -16.35 -2.42 11.42
CA GLY A 227 -15.30 -2.17 10.43
C GLY A 227 -13.93 -2.65 10.90
N GLU A 228 -12.96 -2.48 10.02
CA GLU A 228 -11.58 -2.91 10.21
C GLU A 228 -10.64 -1.70 10.36
N PRO A 229 -9.52 -1.85 11.10
CA PRO A 229 -8.48 -0.84 11.14
C PRO A 229 -7.81 -0.72 9.76
N VAL A 230 -7.49 0.49 9.38
CA VAL A 230 -6.82 0.86 8.12
C VAL A 230 -5.38 1.24 8.38
N TYR A 231 -5.17 2.11 9.37
CA TYR A 231 -3.88 2.68 9.75
C TYR A 231 -3.84 2.77 11.28
N ILE A 232 -2.71 2.40 11.90
CA ILE A 232 -2.52 2.34 13.34
C ILE A 232 -1.22 3.05 13.68
N LYS A 233 -1.26 3.98 14.63
CA LYS A 233 -0.07 4.73 15.07
C LYS A 233 -0.04 4.82 16.59
N ALA A 234 1.06 4.36 17.17
CA ALA A 234 1.34 4.59 18.58
C ALA A 234 1.60 6.09 18.83
N LEU A 235 1.14 6.57 19.97
CA LEU A 235 1.52 7.90 20.46
C LEU A 235 2.91 7.83 21.07
N VAL A 236 3.66 8.93 20.97
CA VAL A 236 4.95 9.09 21.65
C VAL A 236 4.74 9.13 23.17
N GLU A 237 3.68 9.80 23.61
CA GLU A 237 3.30 9.90 25.02
C GLU A 237 1.81 9.54 25.17
N SER A 238 1.50 8.78 26.22
CA SER A 238 0.12 8.41 26.50
C SER A 238 -0.66 9.61 27.05
N VAL A 239 -1.96 9.66 26.72
CA VAL A 239 -2.84 10.75 27.14
C VAL A 239 -4.03 10.18 27.91
N GLU A 240 -4.23 10.64 29.14
CA GLU A 240 -5.40 10.26 29.93
C GLU A 240 -6.61 11.13 29.54
N ILE A 241 -7.66 10.50 29.01
CA ILE A 241 -8.87 11.20 28.57
C ILE A 241 -9.86 11.32 29.73
N LYS A 242 -9.87 12.50 30.35
CA LYS A 242 -10.74 12.85 31.50
C LYS A 242 -12.01 13.56 31.04
N LYS A 243 -12.98 13.66 31.95
CA LYS A 243 -14.16 14.51 31.79
C LYS A 243 -13.75 15.92 31.32
N GLY A 244 -14.37 16.37 30.23
CA GLY A 244 -14.14 17.70 29.66
C GLY A 244 -12.93 17.82 28.72
N TYR A 245 -11.97 16.88 28.77
CA TYR A 245 -10.81 16.87 27.87
C TYR A 245 -11.22 16.37 26.50
N MET A 246 -11.39 17.27 25.54
CA MET A 246 -11.91 16.94 24.20
C MET A 246 -10.76 16.75 23.22
N PRO A 247 -10.48 15.51 22.74
CA PRO A 247 -9.47 15.30 21.72
C PRO A 247 -9.83 16.01 20.42
N THR A 248 -8.84 16.66 19.83
CA THR A 248 -8.97 17.37 18.54
C THR A 248 -7.84 16.94 17.61
N ILE A 249 -8.15 16.96 16.33
CA ILE A 249 -7.25 16.62 15.23
C ILE A 249 -7.24 17.84 14.34
N ALA A 250 -6.10 18.53 14.27
CA ALA A 250 -5.95 19.67 13.36
C ALA A 250 -6.05 19.20 11.90
N GLU A 251 -6.39 20.12 11.00
CA GLU A 251 -6.22 19.89 9.57
C GLU A 251 -4.77 19.46 9.29
N ALA A 252 -4.59 18.52 8.35
CA ALA A 252 -3.30 17.96 7.96
C ALA A 252 -2.51 17.23 9.06
N ALA A 253 -3.08 16.99 10.25
CA ALA A 253 -2.41 16.30 11.36
C ALA A 253 -2.25 14.78 11.13
N ILE A 254 -3.06 14.20 10.24
CA ILE A 254 -3.00 12.78 9.88
C ILE A 254 -2.34 12.68 8.50
N GLU A 255 -1.34 11.80 8.39
CA GLU A 255 -0.66 11.49 7.14
C GLU A 255 -0.70 9.98 6.92
N VAL A 256 -1.27 9.56 5.79
CA VAL A 256 -1.33 8.16 5.35
C VAL A 256 -0.62 8.04 4.01
N GLY A 257 0.42 7.21 3.96
CA GLY A 257 1.11 6.79 2.74
C GLY A 257 1.21 5.27 2.72
N ILE A 258 1.58 4.71 1.57
CA ILE A 258 1.90 3.28 1.46
C ILE A 258 3.42 3.12 1.35
N ASN A 259 3.98 2.15 2.06
CA ASN A 259 5.42 1.85 2.12
C ASN A 259 5.65 0.36 2.04
#